data_AF-A0A8J7HDY8-F1
#
_entry.id   AF-A0A8J7HDY8-F1
#
_cell.length_a   1.000
_cell.length_b   1.000
_cell.length_c   1.000
_cell.angle_alpha   90.00
_cell.angle_beta   90.00
_cell.angle_gamma   90.00
#
_symmetry.space_group_name_H-M   'P 1'
#
loop_
_entity.id
_entity.type
_entity.pdbx_description
1 polymer ?
#
loop_
_entity_poly.entity_id
_entity_poly.type
_entity_poly.pdbx_seq_one_letter_code
_entity_poly.pdbx_strand_id
1 'polypeptide(L)'
;MVQEKSTSFTRINARKTDVFDIFNLKHYVGPNPYLNRGALVFDFALVENREPLSIEDYISQIGDRYPHLGDQTYESYAHLFAKVVSEVGKLDMGLHINHWSVKLYPKFVRISVQSLHERTSREVVYFVWDWFEAITQDERFLFDERLVKLQKRFRQSAYGGPTVYTLLRTASEKGIPTFYLWEEGLMQYGLGRKHVRGVATTFDCDSHIDSDFTTRKDDCKAFLQTLGFPVPGGDIVLFEKEALALAREIGYPVAVKPVVGHKGIGVTAGVQDAKELESAYSRALAAIPEDQPTRIIVEKSISGTDFRLLCVNGKFVAATERRPASVVGDGYLTIAELIRQENRKPERLDSPTSPMSKIQVDEAMELCLEEQGLSLDSVIKKDHTVFLRKVANLSAGGISIDATSTVHDDNIILAQDIAQHFRLTCLGIDVIAKNLSESWKSNNFAIIEINAAPGILMHLNPAVGESVDVPSHILETFFESGIDARIPIITFNKISVEELQETIDHILLQHPNWIVGAVCHDAVFVNRSKKVLRTDYNSNVQSLLRNPKLDLLIAEYPEDVIEEEGILYPGSNMVVLNNPTEIEMILVRDVFDGSTVVIKKEKDISIRRKGLIEDYTLGEDEPFTRVYLKEIGTVL
;
A
#
# COMPACT_ATOMS: atom_id res chain seq x y z
N MET A 1 0.99 14.00 12.96
CA MET A 1 1.38 14.37 11.58
C MET A 1 0.22 15.20 11.06
N VAL A 2 0.37 16.52 11.03
CA VAL A 2 -0.69 17.46 10.62
C VAL A 2 -1.04 17.16 9.16
N GLN A 3 -2.33 17.27 8.77
CA GLN A 3 -2.75 17.38 7.36
C GLN A 3 -1.63 18.13 6.62
N GLU A 4 -0.90 17.46 5.70
CA GLU A 4 0.10 18.14 4.88
C GLU A 4 -0.63 19.02 3.85
N LYS A 5 -1.43 20.00 4.33
CA LYS A 5 -1.85 21.13 3.53
C LYS A 5 -0.56 21.83 3.13
N SER A 6 -0.24 21.72 1.85
CA SER A 6 0.93 22.33 1.25
C SER A 6 1.03 23.81 1.66
N THR A 7 1.98 24.13 2.54
CA THR A 7 2.44 25.51 2.78
C THR A 7 3.52 25.94 1.78
N SER A 8 3.84 25.13 0.77
CA SER A 8 4.81 25.53 -0.25
C SER A 8 4.15 26.42 -1.29
N PHE A 9 4.69 27.64 -1.41
CA PHE A 9 4.41 28.63 -2.45
C PHE A 9 3.89 28.03 -3.75
N THR A 10 2.68 28.43 -4.14
CA THR A 10 2.23 28.41 -5.53
C THR A 10 3.34 29.04 -6.36
N ARG A 11 4.00 28.27 -7.23
CA ARG A 11 4.98 28.81 -8.18
C ARG A 11 4.18 29.58 -9.24
N ILE A 12 3.65 30.74 -8.86
CA ILE A 12 3.04 31.70 -9.77
C ILE A 12 4.21 32.43 -10.42
N ASN A 13 4.49 32.04 -11.67
CA ASN A 13 5.36 32.65 -12.67
C ASN A 13 6.33 31.62 -13.23
N ALA A 14 6.04 31.18 -14.47
CA ALA A 14 7.03 30.76 -15.44
C ALA A 14 8.25 31.67 -15.35
N ARG A 15 9.45 31.06 -15.39
CA ARG A 15 10.65 31.86 -15.62
C ARG A 15 10.42 32.62 -16.93
N LYS A 16 11.02 33.81 -17.09
CA LYS A 16 10.95 34.55 -18.36
C LYS A 16 11.40 33.74 -19.58
N THR A 17 12.08 32.62 -19.34
CA THR A 17 12.61 31.67 -20.31
C THR A 17 11.61 30.63 -20.79
N ASP A 18 10.54 30.37 -20.03
CA ASP A 18 9.73 29.18 -20.22
C ASP A 18 8.73 29.36 -21.38
N VAL A 19 8.46 28.29 -22.12
CA VAL A 19 7.54 28.27 -23.27
C VAL A 19 6.18 27.71 -22.89
N PHE A 20 6.13 26.90 -21.84
CA PHE A 20 4.91 26.36 -21.27
C PHE A 20 4.60 26.99 -19.91
N ASP A 21 3.34 27.33 -19.68
CA ASP A 21 2.80 27.80 -18.41
C ASP A 21 1.98 26.69 -17.74
N ILE A 22 2.22 26.47 -16.44
CA ILE A 22 1.44 25.56 -15.60
C ILE A 22 0.91 26.31 -14.38
N PHE A 23 -0.41 26.31 -14.19
CA PHE A 23 -1.07 27.06 -13.13
C PHE A 23 -2.34 26.34 -12.63
N ASN A 24 -2.97 26.88 -11.59
CA ASN A 24 -4.19 26.34 -10.97
C ASN A 24 -4.09 24.84 -10.58
N LEU A 25 -2.94 24.42 -10.04
CA LEU A 25 -2.75 23.03 -9.60
C LEU A 25 -3.67 22.73 -8.41
N LYS A 26 -4.40 21.62 -8.52
CA LYS A 26 -5.40 21.21 -7.55
C LYS A 26 -5.47 19.70 -7.43
N HIS A 27 -5.47 19.20 -6.20
CA HIS A 27 -5.56 17.78 -5.93
C HIS A 27 -6.96 17.39 -5.46
N TYR A 28 -7.52 16.37 -6.09
CA TYR A 28 -8.78 15.73 -5.71
C TYR A 28 -8.47 14.36 -5.13
N VAL A 29 -9.08 14.03 -4.00
CA VAL A 29 -8.86 12.74 -3.32
C VAL A 29 -9.66 11.61 -3.99
N GLY A 30 -10.84 11.93 -4.55
CA GLY A 30 -11.73 10.97 -5.20
C GLY A 30 -12.18 11.43 -6.60
N PRO A 31 -13.29 10.88 -7.10
CA PRO A 31 -13.88 11.29 -8.37
C PRO A 31 -14.11 12.81 -8.44
N ASN A 32 -13.86 13.38 -9.61
CA ASN A 32 -13.94 14.81 -9.86
C ASN A 32 -14.47 15.06 -11.29
N PRO A 33 -14.69 16.33 -11.69
CA PRO A 33 -15.23 16.64 -13.01
C PRO A 33 -14.40 16.10 -14.18
N TYR A 34 -13.11 15.88 -13.99
CA TYR A 34 -12.16 15.57 -15.07
C TYR A 34 -11.71 14.12 -15.08
N LEU A 35 -11.74 13.44 -13.93
CA LEU A 35 -11.41 12.02 -13.78
C LEU A 35 -12.31 11.35 -12.74
N ASN A 36 -12.66 10.09 -12.94
CA ASN A 36 -13.49 9.30 -12.02
C ASN A 36 -12.72 8.73 -10.80
N ARG A 37 -11.61 9.37 -10.43
CA ARG A 37 -10.70 8.94 -9.37
C ARG A 37 -9.86 10.12 -8.88
N GLY A 38 -9.14 9.91 -7.77
CA GLY A 38 -8.19 10.88 -7.25
C GLY A 38 -7.16 11.31 -8.30
N ALA A 39 -6.97 12.62 -8.42
CA ALA A 39 -6.23 13.23 -9.50
C ALA A 39 -5.57 14.55 -9.10
N LEU A 40 -4.44 14.85 -9.72
CA LEU A 40 -3.90 16.19 -9.77
C LEU A 40 -4.35 16.84 -11.08
N VAL A 41 -5.04 17.96 -10.98
CA VAL A 41 -5.59 18.74 -12.09
C VAL A 41 -4.87 20.07 -12.17
N PHE A 42 -4.51 20.51 -13.37
CA PHE A 42 -3.81 21.77 -13.58
C PHE A 42 -4.08 22.31 -14.98
N ASP A 43 -3.92 23.62 -15.12
CA ASP A 43 -4.08 24.31 -16.40
C ASP A 43 -2.71 24.46 -17.07
N PHE A 44 -2.67 24.27 -18.37
CA PHE A 44 -1.50 24.24 -19.24
C PHE A 44 -1.71 25.18 -20.43
N ALA A 45 -0.77 26.08 -20.69
CA ALA A 45 -0.84 27.02 -21.81
C ALA A 45 0.53 27.23 -22.48
N LEU A 46 0.51 27.68 -23.73
CA LEU A 46 1.69 28.17 -24.43
C LEU A 46 1.88 29.66 -24.15
N VAL A 47 3.13 30.09 -23.96
CA VAL A 47 3.48 31.51 -23.80
C VAL A 47 3.50 32.19 -25.17
N GLU A 48 2.76 33.30 -25.34
CA GLU A 48 2.55 33.97 -26.63
C GLU A 48 3.83 34.44 -27.35
N ASN A 49 4.93 34.65 -26.63
CA ASN A 49 6.15 35.30 -27.14
C ASN A 49 7.34 34.33 -27.36
N ARG A 50 7.12 33.00 -27.26
CA ARG A 50 8.16 32.00 -27.50
C ARG A 50 7.57 30.80 -28.23
N GLU A 51 8.30 30.29 -29.21
CA GLU A 51 7.87 29.12 -29.97
C GLU A 51 8.47 27.84 -29.36
N PRO A 52 7.65 26.81 -29.08
CA PRO A 52 8.16 25.50 -28.68
C PRO A 52 8.80 24.78 -29.87
N LEU A 53 9.64 23.78 -29.60
CA LEU A 53 10.05 22.81 -30.62
C LEU A 53 8.84 22.04 -31.17
N SER A 54 9.01 21.35 -32.30
CA SER A 54 7.96 20.47 -32.81
C SER A 54 7.64 19.34 -31.83
N ILE A 55 6.42 18.79 -31.88
CA ILE A 55 6.03 17.65 -31.03
C ILE A 55 6.98 16.46 -31.29
N GLU A 56 7.37 16.25 -32.55
CA GLU A 56 8.30 15.21 -32.98
C GLU A 56 9.69 15.37 -32.35
N ASP A 57 10.20 16.60 -32.21
CA ASP A 57 11.48 16.86 -31.56
C ASP A 57 11.45 16.52 -30.06
N TYR A 58 10.36 16.87 -29.37
CA TYR A 58 10.17 16.45 -27.97
C TYR A 58 10.09 14.93 -27.85
N ILE A 59 9.31 14.28 -28.73
CA ILE A 59 9.16 12.82 -28.73
C ILE A 59 10.50 12.14 -28.97
N SER A 60 11.34 12.66 -29.87
CA SER A 60 12.67 12.12 -30.15
C SER A 60 13.53 12.08 -28.87
N GLN A 61 13.63 13.21 -28.15
CA GLN A 61 14.42 13.27 -26.91
C GLN A 61 13.82 12.48 -25.74
N ILE A 62 12.49 12.46 -25.63
CA ILE A 62 11.78 11.71 -24.58
C ILE A 62 11.85 10.20 -24.85
N GLY A 63 11.80 9.82 -26.13
CA GLY A 63 11.85 8.45 -26.63
C GLY A 63 13.14 7.72 -26.30
N ASP A 64 14.26 8.45 -26.18
CA ASP A 64 15.54 7.88 -25.70
C ASP A 64 15.39 7.18 -24.33
N ARG A 65 14.48 7.66 -23.48
CA ARG A 65 14.19 7.04 -22.17
C ARG A 65 12.92 6.20 -22.17
N TYR A 66 11.87 6.68 -22.83
CA TYR A 66 10.56 6.03 -22.88
C TYR A 66 10.18 5.69 -24.33
N PRO A 67 10.79 4.63 -24.93
CA PRO A 67 10.63 4.34 -26.36
C PRO A 67 9.17 4.17 -26.79
N HIS A 68 8.33 3.57 -25.93
CA HIS A 68 6.91 3.34 -26.21
C HIS A 68 6.09 4.63 -26.36
N LEU A 69 6.62 5.78 -25.92
CA LEU A 69 5.99 7.08 -26.18
C LEU A 69 6.23 7.58 -27.60
N GLY A 70 7.30 7.10 -28.27
CA GLY A 70 7.60 7.39 -29.67
C GLY A 70 6.73 6.64 -30.68
N ASP A 71 6.12 5.54 -30.25
CA ASP A 71 5.22 4.72 -31.10
C ASP A 71 3.81 5.33 -31.25
N GLN A 72 3.55 6.48 -30.62
CA GLN A 72 2.23 7.11 -30.55
C GLN A 72 2.24 8.51 -31.18
N THR A 73 1.10 8.92 -31.73
CA THR A 73 0.87 10.30 -32.19
C THR A 73 0.10 11.10 -31.13
N TYR A 74 0.38 12.39 -31.05
CA TYR A 74 -0.24 13.28 -30.06
C TYR A 74 -0.90 14.46 -30.74
N GLU A 75 -2.15 14.74 -30.38
CA GLU A 75 -2.95 15.81 -31.01
C GLU A 75 -2.48 17.23 -30.65
N SER A 76 -1.72 17.37 -29.56
CA SER A 76 -1.24 18.67 -29.06
C SER A 76 -0.11 18.50 -28.04
N TYR A 77 0.60 19.57 -27.74
CA TYR A 77 1.57 19.60 -26.62
C TYR A 77 0.95 19.20 -25.28
N ALA A 78 -0.31 19.58 -25.01
CA ALA A 78 -0.98 19.20 -23.76
C ALA A 78 -1.21 17.69 -23.65
N HIS A 79 -1.52 17.01 -24.76
CA HIS A 79 -1.66 15.55 -24.81
C HIS A 79 -0.32 14.85 -24.57
N LEU A 80 0.75 15.31 -25.23
CA LEU A 80 2.10 14.81 -24.99
C LEU A 80 2.52 15.03 -23.52
N PHE A 81 2.33 16.25 -23.01
CA PHE A 81 2.67 16.62 -21.64
C PHE A 81 1.92 15.75 -20.61
N ALA A 82 0.61 15.59 -20.77
CA ALA A 82 -0.21 14.75 -19.88
C ALA A 82 0.26 13.30 -19.88
N LYS A 83 0.57 12.75 -21.05
CA LYS A 83 1.09 11.38 -21.18
C LYS A 83 2.44 11.21 -20.51
N VAL A 84 3.37 12.16 -20.69
CA VAL A 84 4.70 12.12 -20.07
C VAL A 84 4.60 12.28 -18.55
N VAL A 85 3.73 13.18 -18.05
CA VAL A 85 3.44 13.28 -16.61
C VAL A 85 2.89 11.97 -16.07
N SER A 86 1.97 11.31 -16.78
CA SER A 86 1.45 10.00 -16.37
C SER A 86 2.55 8.93 -16.36
N GLU A 87 3.47 8.94 -17.32
CA GLU A 87 4.56 7.95 -17.41
C GLU A 87 5.62 8.17 -16.33
N VAL A 88 6.14 9.39 -16.21
CA VAL A 88 7.09 9.77 -15.16
C VAL A 88 6.44 9.66 -13.78
N GLY A 89 5.13 9.84 -13.67
CA GLY A 89 4.35 9.62 -12.45
C GLY A 89 4.40 8.18 -11.93
N LYS A 90 4.79 7.20 -12.77
CA LYS A 90 5.08 5.83 -12.33
C LYS A 90 6.42 5.70 -11.60
N LEU A 91 7.24 6.77 -11.63
CA LEU A 91 8.52 6.95 -10.96
C LEU A 91 9.60 5.91 -11.29
N ASP A 92 9.45 5.16 -12.38
CA ASP A 92 10.21 3.94 -12.66
C ASP A 92 10.16 2.94 -11.47
N MET A 93 9.03 2.95 -10.75
CA MET A 93 8.76 2.12 -9.56
C MET A 93 7.60 1.15 -9.79
N GLY A 94 7.16 0.96 -11.04
CA GLY A 94 6.05 0.08 -11.40
C GLY A 94 4.70 0.52 -10.80
N LEU A 95 4.50 1.82 -10.57
CA LEU A 95 3.23 2.30 -10.05
C LEU A 95 2.15 2.26 -11.14
N HIS A 96 0.96 1.80 -10.77
CA HIS A 96 -0.21 1.63 -11.63
C HIS A 96 -1.02 2.93 -11.73
N ILE A 97 -0.37 3.99 -12.23
CA ILE A 97 -0.95 5.31 -12.43
C ILE A 97 -1.08 5.53 -13.95
N ASN A 98 -2.24 5.20 -14.48
CA ASN A 98 -2.44 5.06 -15.93
C ASN A 98 -3.52 5.98 -16.51
N HIS A 99 -4.28 6.67 -15.67
CA HIS A 99 -5.40 7.49 -16.11
C HIS A 99 -5.00 8.96 -16.17
N TRP A 100 -5.36 9.59 -17.28
CA TRP A 100 -5.23 11.02 -17.48
C TRP A 100 -6.30 11.49 -18.47
N SER A 101 -6.60 12.78 -18.46
CA SER A 101 -7.53 13.40 -19.40
C SER A 101 -7.10 14.82 -19.71
N VAL A 102 -7.56 15.30 -20.86
CA VAL A 102 -7.28 16.64 -21.38
C VAL A 102 -8.61 17.29 -21.77
N LYS A 103 -8.87 18.49 -21.27
CA LYS A 103 -10.07 19.28 -21.60
C LYS A 103 -9.65 20.66 -22.13
N LEU A 104 -10.13 20.99 -23.32
CA LEU A 104 -9.76 22.22 -24.03
C LEU A 104 -10.60 23.42 -23.53
N TYR A 105 -9.95 24.54 -23.26
CA TYR A 105 -10.58 25.84 -23.00
C TYR A 105 -10.01 26.90 -23.97
N PRO A 106 -10.68 28.04 -24.18
CA PRO A 106 -10.26 29.02 -25.19
C PRO A 106 -8.85 29.60 -24.99
N LYS A 107 -8.34 29.66 -23.76
CA LYS A 107 -7.04 30.28 -23.41
C LYS A 107 -6.02 29.31 -22.83
N PHE A 108 -6.43 28.10 -22.45
CA PHE A 108 -5.60 27.11 -21.79
C PHE A 108 -6.18 25.73 -21.99
N VAL A 109 -5.43 24.70 -21.63
CA VAL A 109 -5.86 23.31 -21.63
C VAL A 109 -5.80 22.78 -20.21
N ARG A 110 -6.88 22.18 -19.73
CA ARG A 110 -6.91 21.56 -18.40
C ARG A 110 -6.47 20.11 -18.52
N ILE A 111 -5.40 19.78 -17.82
CA ILE A 111 -4.83 18.43 -17.75
C ILE A 111 -5.17 17.84 -16.39
N SER A 112 -5.57 16.56 -16.39
CA SER A 112 -5.82 15.80 -15.16
C SER A 112 -5.03 14.51 -15.22
N VAL A 113 -4.27 14.20 -14.17
CA VAL A 113 -3.50 12.97 -14.05
C VAL A 113 -3.84 12.26 -12.76
N GLN A 114 -4.03 10.95 -12.81
CA GLN A 114 -4.30 10.14 -11.62
C GLN A 114 -3.22 10.37 -10.56
N SER A 115 -3.63 10.54 -9.32
CA SER A 115 -2.74 10.88 -8.22
C SER A 115 -3.10 10.06 -6.97
N LEU A 116 -2.08 9.48 -6.33
CA LEU A 116 -2.21 8.88 -5.00
C LEU A 116 -1.77 9.86 -3.90
N HIS A 117 -0.77 10.69 -4.18
CA HIS A 117 -0.16 11.58 -3.21
C HIS A 117 0.12 12.94 -3.83
N GLU A 118 -0.62 13.97 -3.40
CA GLU A 118 -0.56 15.34 -3.92
C GLU A 118 0.88 15.83 -4.11
N ARG A 119 1.68 15.76 -3.04
CA ARG A 119 3.02 16.34 -3.03
C ARG A 119 3.95 15.66 -4.02
N THR A 120 3.84 14.34 -4.17
CA THR A 120 4.62 13.59 -5.16
C THR A 120 4.17 13.95 -6.57
N SER A 121 2.87 13.89 -6.84
CA SER A 121 2.30 14.17 -8.17
C SER A 121 2.61 15.60 -8.62
N ARG A 122 2.58 16.56 -7.71
CA ARG A 122 2.92 17.96 -8.02
C ARG A 122 4.39 18.11 -8.39
N GLU A 123 5.30 17.45 -7.67
CA GLU A 123 6.71 17.47 -8.04
C GLU A 123 6.99 16.73 -9.34
N VAL A 124 6.23 15.69 -9.68
CA VAL A 124 6.28 15.05 -11.00
C VAL A 124 5.89 16.05 -12.11
N VAL A 125 4.79 16.79 -11.94
CA VAL A 125 4.38 17.81 -12.93
C VAL A 125 5.48 18.85 -13.12
N TYR A 126 6.06 19.37 -12.05
CA TYR A 126 7.16 20.34 -12.14
C TYR A 126 8.45 19.75 -12.71
N PHE A 127 8.73 18.48 -12.42
CA PHE A 127 9.86 17.76 -13.00
C PHE A 127 9.71 17.63 -14.51
N VAL A 128 8.53 17.23 -15.00
CA VAL A 128 8.27 17.10 -16.45
C VAL A 128 8.27 18.46 -17.12
N TRP A 129 7.73 19.49 -16.46
CA TRP A 129 7.83 20.86 -16.94
C TRP A 129 9.27 21.32 -17.11
N ASP A 130 10.10 21.20 -16.07
CA ASP A 130 11.52 21.53 -16.15
C ASP A 130 12.25 20.72 -17.23
N TRP A 131 11.83 19.47 -17.47
CA TRP A 131 12.42 18.62 -18.51
C TRP A 131 12.05 19.11 -19.91
N PHE A 132 10.77 19.45 -20.15
CA PHE A 132 10.33 20.03 -21.42
C PHE A 132 11.08 21.34 -21.70
N GLU A 133 11.19 22.23 -20.71
CA GLU A 133 11.92 23.50 -20.88
C GLU A 133 13.42 23.29 -21.16
N ALA A 134 14.03 22.30 -20.51
CA ALA A 134 15.42 21.92 -20.80
C ALA A 134 15.59 21.40 -22.23
N ILE A 135 14.63 20.60 -22.73
CA ILE A 135 14.61 20.15 -24.13
C ILE A 135 14.49 21.35 -25.08
N THR A 136 13.60 22.30 -24.82
CA THR A 136 13.42 23.51 -25.64
C THR A 136 14.68 24.37 -25.70
N GLN A 137 15.42 24.43 -24.61
CA GLN A 137 16.61 25.29 -24.45
C GLN A 137 17.92 24.56 -24.78
N ASP A 138 17.87 23.29 -25.18
CA ASP A 138 19.02 22.41 -25.38
C ASP A 138 19.94 22.37 -24.14
N GLU A 139 19.34 22.37 -22.95
CA GLU A 139 20.04 22.36 -21.67
C GLU A 139 20.16 20.95 -21.10
N ARG A 140 21.29 20.68 -20.43
CA ARG A 140 21.51 19.41 -19.75
C ARG A 140 20.52 19.21 -18.60
N PHE A 141 19.67 18.19 -18.70
CA PHE A 141 18.77 17.77 -17.63
C PHE A 141 19.32 16.54 -16.87
N LEU A 142 19.62 16.70 -15.58
CA LEU A 142 20.07 15.59 -14.71
C LEU A 142 18.89 14.69 -14.29
N PHE A 143 18.35 13.94 -15.26
CA PHE A 143 17.10 13.18 -15.10
C PHE A 143 17.18 12.19 -13.94
N ASP A 144 18.15 11.27 -13.96
CA ASP A 144 18.22 10.17 -12.98
C ASP A 144 18.41 10.69 -11.54
N GLU A 145 19.29 11.67 -11.34
CA GLU A 145 19.52 12.27 -10.02
C GLU A 145 18.26 12.95 -9.46
N ARG A 146 17.49 13.62 -10.32
CA ARG A 146 16.23 14.27 -9.93
C ARG A 146 15.12 13.23 -9.71
N LEU A 147 15.03 12.19 -10.54
CA LEU A 147 14.05 11.11 -10.39
C LEU A 147 14.23 10.36 -9.06
N VAL A 148 15.48 10.08 -8.67
CA VAL A 148 15.80 9.45 -7.36
C VAL A 148 15.22 10.25 -6.19
N LYS A 149 15.19 11.59 -6.27
CA LYS A 149 14.57 12.45 -5.25
C LYS A 149 13.05 12.27 -5.19
N LEU A 150 12.39 12.19 -6.35
CA LEU A 150 10.94 11.91 -6.44
C LEU A 150 10.59 10.53 -5.87
N GLN A 151 11.36 9.50 -6.24
CA GLN A 151 11.22 8.15 -5.71
C GLN A 151 11.38 8.13 -4.18
N LYS A 152 12.41 8.81 -3.64
CA LYS A 152 12.63 8.93 -2.19
C LYS A 152 11.43 9.59 -1.51
N ARG A 153 10.87 10.66 -2.10
CA ARG A 153 9.68 11.32 -1.57
C ARG A 153 8.48 10.39 -1.52
N PHE A 154 8.22 9.65 -2.60
CA PHE A 154 7.13 8.68 -2.63
C PHE A 154 7.29 7.60 -1.56
N ARG A 155 8.49 7.01 -1.41
CA ARG A 155 8.80 6.02 -0.37
C ARG A 155 8.53 6.53 1.06
N GLN A 156 8.75 7.82 1.30
CA GLN A 156 8.52 8.46 2.59
C GLN A 156 7.05 8.87 2.81
N SER A 157 6.20 8.73 1.80
CA SER A 157 4.76 8.97 1.93
C SER A 157 4.05 7.77 2.56
N ALA A 158 2.82 8.00 3.02
CA ALA A 158 1.93 6.96 3.53
C ALA A 158 1.71 5.78 2.55
N TYR A 159 1.85 6.04 1.25
CA TYR A 159 1.60 5.08 0.18
C TYR A 159 2.87 4.41 -0.34
N GLY A 160 4.04 4.80 0.17
CA GLY A 160 5.35 4.36 -0.31
C GLY A 160 5.78 2.99 0.17
N GLY A 161 5.14 2.45 1.21
CA GLY A 161 5.45 1.13 1.75
C GLY A 161 5.02 0.03 0.78
N PRO A 162 5.87 -0.98 0.48
CA PRO A 162 5.58 -2.04 -0.50
C PRO A 162 4.25 -2.74 -0.22
N THR A 163 4.05 -3.21 1.01
CA THR A 163 2.84 -3.91 1.44
C THR A 163 1.59 -3.03 1.38
N VAL A 164 1.70 -1.76 1.77
CA VAL A 164 0.57 -0.81 1.71
C VAL A 164 0.18 -0.55 0.26
N TYR A 165 1.17 -0.31 -0.59
CA TYR A 165 0.94 -0.04 -2.01
C TYR A 165 0.29 -1.22 -2.73
N THR A 166 0.73 -2.45 -2.46
CA THR A 166 0.16 -3.65 -3.10
C THR A 166 -1.28 -3.89 -2.65
N LEU A 167 -1.59 -3.73 -1.36
CA LEU A 167 -2.97 -3.80 -0.86
C LEU A 167 -3.87 -2.73 -1.47
N LEU A 168 -3.37 -1.50 -1.61
CA LEU A 168 -4.11 -0.40 -2.25
C LEU A 168 -4.42 -0.67 -3.72
N ARG A 169 -3.43 -1.19 -4.45
CA ARG A 169 -3.60 -1.58 -5.85
C ARG A 169 -4.68 -2.66 -5.97
N THR A 170 -4.56 -3.74 -5.20
CA THR A 170 -5.53 -4.84 -5.24
C THR A 170 -6.93 -4.39 -4.79
N ALA A 171 -7.02 -3.50 -3.80
CA ALA A 171 -8.29 -2.91 -3.40
C ALA A 171 -8.92 -2.10 -4.54
N SER A 172 -8.12 -1.30 -5.26
CA SER A 172 -8.60 -0.57 -6.45
C SER A 172 -9.07 -1.50 -7.57
N GLU A 173 -8.36 -2.61 -7.82
CA GLU A 173 -8.72 -3.62 -8.83
C GLU A 173 -10.03 -4.34 -8.46
N LYS A 174 -10.25 -4.60 -7.17
CA LYS A 174 -11.47 -5.21 -6.62
C LYS A 174 -12.62 -4.22 -6.38
N GLY A 175 -12.42 -2.93 -6.67
CA GLY A 175 -13.45 -1.89 -6.49
C GLY A 175 -13.76 -1.54 -5.02
N ILE A 176 -12.85 -1.86 -4.10
CA ILE A 176 -12.95 -1.58 -2.66
C ILE A 176 -12.53 -0.13 -2.40
N PRO A 177 -13.40 0.72 -1.82
CA PRO A 177 -13.03 2.09 -1.45
C PRO A 177 -11.89 2.12 -0.44
N THR A 178 -10.94 3.04 -0.60
CA THR A 178 -9.81 3.20 0.33
C THR A 178 -9.55 4.65 0.67
N PHE A 179 -9.15 4.91 1.91
CA PHE A 179 -8.81 6.24 2.41
C PHE A 179 -7.62 6.14 3.34
N TYR A 180 -6.67 7.06 3.22
CA TYR A 180 -5.69 7.23 4.27
C TYR A 180 -6.22 8.17 5.34
N LEU A 181 -6.14 7.75 6.60
CA LEU A 181 -6.55 8.57 7.73
C LEU A 181 -5.31 9.20 8.36
N TRP A 182 -5.05 10.46 8.01
CA TRP A 182 -3.80 11.16 8.32
C TRP A 182 -3.54 11.34 9.81
N GLU A 183 -4.59 11.62 10.58
CA GLU A 183 -4.50 11.83 12.02
C GLU A 183 -4.17 10.53 12.77
N GLU A 184 -4.63 9.39 12.26
CA GLU A 184 -4.41 8.07 12.88
C GLU A 184 -3.21 7.32 12.30
N GLY A 185 -2.73 7.71 11.11
CA GLY A 185 -1.58 7.08 10.46
C GLY A 185 -1.88 5.69 9.88
N LEU A 186 -3.12 5.46 9.41
CA LEU A 186 -3.56 4.14 8.94
C LEU A 186 -4.47 4.22 7.70
N MET A 187 -4.61 3.09 7.01
CA MET A 187 -5.51 2.92 5.88
C MET A 187 -6.89 2.46 6.35
N GLN A 188 -7.95 3.02 5.78
CA GLN A 188 -9.30 2.47 5.83
C GLN A 188 -9.62 1.79 4.50
N TYR A 189 -10.21 0.60 4.57
CA TYR A 189 -10.79 -0.15 3.46
C TYR A 189 -12.30 -0.28 3.69
N GLY A 190 -13.10 -0.03 2.67
CA GLY A 190 -14.57 -0.05 2.77
C GLY A 190 -15.18 1.16 3.50
N LEU A 191 -16.51 1.13 3.62
CA LEU A 191 -17.34 2.27 4.03
C LEU A 191 -18.29 1.94 5.19
N GLY A 192 -18.55 2.92 6.06
CA GLY A 192 -19.55 2.82 7.13
C GLY A 192 -19.34 1.60 8.01
N ARG A 193 -20.39 0.87 8.36
CA ARG A 193 -20.27 -0.36 9.17
C ARG A 193 -19.48 -1.50 8.53
N LYS A 194 -19.14 -1.40 7.24
CA LYS A 194 -18.35 -2.40 6.52
C LYS A 194 -16.87 -2.07 6.52
N HIS A 195 -16.44 -0.92 7.05
CA HIS A 195 -15.04 -0.57 6.97
C HIS A 195 -14.15 -1.48 7.83
N VAL A 196 -12.91 -1.63 7.41
CA VAL A 196 -11.80 -2.22 8.16
C VAL A 196 -10.65 -1.23 8.13
N ARG A 197 -9.90 -1.12 9.22
CA ARG A 197 -8.77 -0.18 9.32
C ARG A 197 -7.49 -0.96 9.58
N GLY A 198 -6.38 -0.55 9.00
CA GLY A 198 -5.12 -1.25 9.18
C GLY A 198 -3.89 -0.52 8.69
N VAL A 199 -2.73 -1.05 9.07
CA VAL A 199 -1.41 -0.63 8.62
C VAL A 199 -0.68 -1.86 8.11
N ALA A 200 -0.31 -1.86 6.83
CA ALA A 200 0.26 -3.03 6.16
C ALA A 200 -0.62 -4.28 6.34
N THR A 201 -0.14 -5.31 7.03
CA THR A 201 -0.86 -6.59 7.27
C THR A 201 -1.54 -6.68 8.64
N THR A 202 -1.54 -5.59 9.42
CA THR A 202 -2.20 -5.53 10.73
C THR A 202 -3.48 -4.72 10.64
N PHE A 203 -4.58 -5.28 11.15
CA PHE A 203 -5.92 -4.72 11.05
C PHE A 203 -6.56 -4.51 12.44
N ASP A 204 -7.61 -3.69 12.52
CA ASP A 204 -8.27 -3.33 13.77
C ASP A 204 -9.05 -4.47 14.44
N CYS A 205 -9.25 -5.58 13.74
CA CYS A 205 -9.76 -6.83 14.30
C CYS A 205 -8.67 -7.72 14.94
N ASP A 206 -7.39 -7.44 14.71
CA ASP A 206 -6.29 -8.24 15.22
C ASP A 206 -6.14 -8.05 16.74
N SER A 207 -5.78 -9.14 17.44
CA SER A 207 -5.49 -9.08 18.86
C SER A 207 -4.15 -8.41 19.11
N HIS A 208 -4.19 -7.22 19.73
CA HIS A 208 -2.98 -6.55 20.22
C HIS A 208 -2.19 -7.44 21.19
N ILE A 209 -2.90 -8.22 22.03
CA ILE A 209 -2.26 -9.16 22.97
C ILE A 209 -1.47 -10.22 22.21
N ASP A 210 -2.04 -10.76 21.14
CA ASP A 210 -1.39 -11.82 20.35
C ASP A 210 -0.25 -11.25 19.52
N SER A 211 -0.45 -10.07 18.93
CA SER A 211 0.59 -9.33 18.22
C SER A 211 1.80 -9.07 19.13
N ASP A 212 1.59 -8.50 20.31
CA ASP A 212 2.65 -8.27 21.30
C ASP A 212 3.29 -9.58 21.74
N PHE A 213 2.49 -10.64 21.93
CA PHE A 213 2.98 -11.94 22.34
C PHE A 213 3.97 -12.52 21.31
N THR A 214 3.75 -12.33 20.00
CA THR A 214 4.71 -12.76 18.97
C THR A 214 6.07 -12.05 19.06
N THR A 215 6.12 -10.84 19.61
CA THR A 215 7.39 -10.10 19.79
C THR A 215 8.25 -10.68 20.92
N ARG A 216 7.63 -11.38 21.88
CA ARG A 216 8.29 -12.06 22.99
C ARG A 216 8.72 -13.46 22.57
N LYS A 217 9.84 -13.52 21.83
CA LYS A 217 10.30 -14.73 21.13
C LYS A 217 10.42 -15.96 22.02
N ASP A 218 10.91 -15.79 23.24
CA ASP A 218 11.05 -16.85 24.23
C ASP A 218 9.71 -17.37 24.74
N ASP A 219 8.80 -16.49 25.12
CA ASP A 219 7.49 -16.89 25.63
C ASP A 219 6.63 -17.53 24.53
N CYS A 220 6.66 -16.96 23.32
CA CYS A 220 5.96 -17.50 22.16
C CYS A 220 6.50 -18.90 21.80
N LYS A 221 7.82 -19.08 21.83
CA LYS A 221 8.44 -20.39 21.62
C LYS A 221 8.05 -21.41 22.70
N ALA A 222 8.07 -21.03 23.97
CA ALA A 222 7.67 -21.90 25.08
C ALA A 222 6.18 -22.30 24.97
N PHE A 223 5.33 -21.38 24.53
CA PHE A 223 3.93 -21.66 24.23
C PHE A 223 3.78 -22.69 23.10
N LEU A 224 4.47 -22.49 21.96
CA LEU A 224 4.47 -23.45 20.86
C LEU A 224 4.96 -24.84 21.32
N GLN A 225 6.00 -24.89 22.13
CA GLN A 225 6.50 -26.14 22.71
C GLN A 225 5.47 -26.83 23.60
N THR A 226 4.76 -26.06 24.43
CA THR A 226 3.70 -26.57 25.33
C THR A 226 2.55 -27.19 24.53
N LEU A 227 2.26 -26.64 23.35
CA LEU A 227 1.25 -27.17 22.42
C LEU A 227 1.74 -28.37 21.60
N GLY A 228 3.03 -28.74 21.71
CA GLY A 228 3.61 -29.88 21.00
C GLY A 228 4.14 -29.55 19.60
N PHE A 229 4.27 -28.27 19.25
CA PHE A 229 4.86 -27.87 17.97
C PHE A 229 6.40 -27.98 17.98
N PRO A 230 7.02 -28.30 16.83
CA PRO A 230 8.45 -28.52 16.75
C PRO A 230 9.21 -27.19 16.85
N VAL A 231 9.80 -26.91 18.02
CA VAL A 231 10.71 -25.78 18.23
C VAL A 231 12.11 -26.27 18.65
N PRO A 232 13.18 -25.49 18.45
CA PRO A 232 14.51 -25.88 18.92
C PRO A 232 14.53 -26.06 20.46
N GLY A 233 15.00 -27.19 20.97
CA GLY A 233 15.15 -27.38 22.42
C GLY A 233 16.20 -26.43 23.01
N GLY A 234 15.92 -25.77 24.12
CA GLY A 234 16.84 -24.83 24.76
C GLY A 234 16.18 -23.93 25.79
N ASP A 235 16.97 -23.08 26.42
CA ASP A 235 16.52 -22.19 27.49
C ASP A 235 17.33 -20.88 27.53
N ILE A 236 16.90 -19.95 28.37
CA ILE A 236 17.55 -18.67 28.63
C ILE A 236 18.56 -18.81 29.74
N VAL A 237 19.72 -18.21 29.52
CA VAL A 237 20.82 -18.13 30.46
C VAL A 237 21.18 -16.67 30.72
N LEU A 238 21.63 -16.39 31.94
CA LEU A 238 22.06 -15.07 32.40
C LEU A 238 23.58 -14.98 32.52
N PHE A 239 24.23 -16.14 32.67
CA PHE A 239 25.68 -16.25 32.83
C PHE A 239 26.28 -17.28 31.88
N GLU A 240 27.51 -17.04 31.44
CA GLU A 240 28.28 -17.93 30.54
C GLU A 240 28.38 -19.36 31.10
N LYS A 241 28.53 -19.50 32.42
CA LYS A 241 28.58 -20.82 33.09
C LYS A 241 27.28 -21.62 32.91
N GLU A 242 26.14 -20.93 32.93
CA GLU A 242 24.84 -21.55 32.65
C GLU A 242 24.74 -21.94 31.18
N ALA A 243 25.23 -21.10 30.27
CA ALA A 243 25.33 -21.41 28.84
C ALA A 243 26.12 -22.71 28.60
N LEU A 244 27.29 -22.86 29.23
CA LEU A 244 28.13 -24.05 29.14
C LEU A 244 27.49 -25.30 29.76
N ALA A 245 26.69 -25.14 30.80
CA ALA A 245 25.94 -26.26 31.39
C ALA A 245 24.82 -26.71 30.45
N LEU A 246 24.02 -25.76 29.96
CA LEU A 246 22.90 -26.00 29.07
C LEU A 246 23.34 -26.56 27.71
N ALA A 247 24.42 -26.04 27.12
CA ALA A 247 24.96 -26.58 25.86
C ALA A 247 25.43 -28.04 25.99
N ARG A 248 25.93 -28.44 27.17
CA ARG A 248 26.28 -29.85 27.45
C ARG A 248 25.05 -30.74 27.60
N GLU A 249 23.95 -30.21 28.12
CA GLU A 249 22.67 -30.93 28.23
C GLU A 249 22.00 -31.11 26.87
N ILE A 250 21.92 -30.03 26.07
CA ILE A 250 21.34 -30.05 24.71
C ILE A 250 22.20 -30.90 23.75
N GLY A 251 23.52 -30.83 23.91
CA GLY A 251 24.50 -31.39 23.01
C GLY A 251 24.75 -30.52 21.77
N TYR A 252 26.02 -30.34 21.43
CA TYR A 252 26.44 -29.57 20.25
C TYR A 252 25.95 -30.20 18.92
N PRO A 253 25.77 -29.39 17.86
CA PRO A 253 25.91 -27.95 17.84
C PRO A 253 24.73 -27.20 18.47
N VAL A 254 25.01 -26.02 19.03
CA VAL A 254 24.01 -25.10 19.61
C VAL A 254 24.03 -23.73 18.92
N ALA A 255 22.93 -23.00 19.03
CA ALA A 255 22.82 -21.61 18.62
C ALA A 255 22.75 -20.71 19.86
N VAL A 256 23.44 -19.58 19.80
CA VAL A 256 23.49 -18.56 20.85
C VAL A 256 22.97 -17.26 20.28
N LYS A 257 21.95 -16.68 20.92
CA LYS A 257 21.35 -15.41 20.48
C LYS A 257 20.87 -14.59 21.67
N PRO A 258 21.00 -13.25 21.66
CA PRO A 258 20.36 -12.43 22.68
C PRO A 258 18.84 -12.52 22.53
N VAL A 259 18.09 -12.45 23.65
CA VAL A 259 16.62 -12.38 23.62
C VAL A 259 16.16 -11.11 22.93
N VAL A 260 16.90 -10.03 23.15
CA VAL A 260 16.65 -8.69 22.62
C VAL A 260 17.60 -8.43 21.46
N GLY A 261 17.08 -7.90 20.35
CA GLY A 261 17.88 -7.61 19.17
C GLY A 261 17.12 -7.80 17.86
N HIS A 262 17.66 -7.22 16.79
CA HIS A 262 17.09 -7.26 15.44
C HIS A 262 18.18 -7.55 14.41
N LYS A 263 17.78 -7.99 13.21
CA LYS A 263 18.66 -8.22 12.04
C LYS A 263 19.79 -9.24 12.25
N GLY A 264 19.70 -10.11 13.25
CA GLY A 264 20.69 -11.16 13.50
C GLY A 264 21.98 -10.70 14.20
N ILE A 265 22.01 -9.47 14.72
CA ILE A 265 23.14 -8.97 15.51
C ILE A 265 23.25 -9.79 16.80
N GLY A 266 24.48 -10.24 17.13
CA GLY A 266 24.73 -11.10 18.28
C GLY A 266 24.32 -12.57 18.11
N VAL A 267 23.77 -12.96 16.94
CA VAL A 267 23.39 -14.35 16.67
C VAL A 267 24.60 -15.15 16.17
N THR A 268 24.92 -16.24 16.86
CA THR A 268 25.89 -17.25 16.41
C THR A 268 25.19 -18.60 16.33
N ALA A 269 25.01 -19.11 15.11
CA ALA A 269 24.49 -20.46 14.88
C ALA A 269 25.64 -21.46 14.73
N GLY A 270 25.35 -22.75 14.96
CA GLY A 270 26.30 -23.83 14.66
C GLY A 270 27.54 -23.87 15.56
N VAL A 271 27.47 -23.35 16.79
CA VAL A 271 28.55 -23.45 17.79
C VAL A 271 28.84 -24.91 18.08
N GLN A 272 30.08 -25.36 17.88
CA GLN A 272 30.48 -26.77 17.92
C GLN A 272 31.06 -27.22 19.26
N ASP A 273 31.62 -26.31 20.04
CA ASP A 273 32.30 -26.63 21.29
C ASP A 273 32.23 -25.49 22.34
N ALA A 274 32.79 -25.77 23.52
CA ALA A 274 32.77 -24.84 24.65
C ALA A 274 33.53 -23.53 24.35
N LYS A 275 34.64 -23.58 23.61
CA LYS A 275 35.44 -22.39 23.32
C LYS A 275 34.72 -21.47 22.32
N GLU A 276 34.09 -22.07 21.33
CA GLU A 276 33.21 -21.34 20.42
C GLU A 276 31.99 -20.77 21.17
N LEU A 277 31.46 -21.48 22.17
CA LEU A 277 30.35 -21.02 23.00
C LEU A 277 30.71 -19.78 23.82
N GLU A 278 31.87 -19.76 24.46
CA GLU A 278 32.37 -18.58 25.20
C GLU A 278 32.44 -17.35 24.29
N SER A 279 32.99 -17.54 23.08
CA SER A 279 33.09 -16.48 22.09
C SER A 279 31.71 -16.01 21.60
N ALA A 280 30.79 -16.95 21.36
CA ALA A 280 29.42 -16.67 20.95
C ALA A 280 28.62 -15.96 22.04
N TYR A 281 28.79 -16.35 23.29
CA TYR A 281 28.16 -15.72 24.45
C TYR A 281 28.64 -14.28 24.62
N SER A 282 29.96 -14.04 24.53
CA SER A 282 30.52 -12.68 24.60
C SER A 282 29.98 -11.77 23.50
N ARG A 283 29.82 -12.28 22.27
CA ARG A 283 29.21 -11.52 21.17
C ARG A 283 27.74 -11.23 21.40
N ALA A 284 26.97 -12.21 21.87
CA ALA A 284 25.56 -12.03 22.20
C ALA A 284 25.40 -11.00 23.32
N LEU A 285 26.27 -11.02 24.33
CA LEU A 285 26.28 -10.06 25.43
C LEU A 285 26.57 -8.63 24.94
N ALA A 286 27.58 -8.46 24.09
CA ALA A 286 27.93 -7.15 23.52
C ALA A 286 26.83 -6.55 22.63
N ALA A 287 25.93 -7.38 22.10
CA ALA A 287 24.79 -6.96 21.30
C ALA A 287 23.57 -6.50 22.14
N ILE A 288 23.56 -6.76 23.45
CA ILE A 288 22.48 -6.35 24.35
C ILE A 288 22.71 -4.89 24.78
N PRO A 289 21.71 -4.00 24.61
CA PRO A 289 21.81 -2.62 25.09
C PRO A 289 22.08 -2.55 26.61
N GLU A 290 22.89 -1.57 27.04
CA GLU A 290 23.29 -1.41 28.45
C GLU A 290 22.11 -1.20 29.41
N ASP A 291 20.98 -0.70 28.91
CA ASP A 291 19.75 -0.46 29.68
C ASP A 291 18.81 -1.69 29.76
N GLN A 292 19.22 -2.83 29.20
CA GLN A 292 18.40 -4.05 29.17
C GLN A 292 19.00 -5.19 29.98
N PRO A 293 18.16 -6.08 30.54
CA PRO A 293 18.66 -7.22 31.30
C PRO A 293 19.38 -8.22 30.38
N THR A 294 20.52 -8.74 30.84
CA THR A 294 21.22 -9.84 30.17
C THR A 294 20.34 -11.06 30.09
N ARG A 295 19.84 -11.39 28.89
CA ARG A 295 19.10 -12.61 28.62
C ARG A 295 19.58 -13.16 27.28
N ILE A 296 20.18 -14.35 27.30
CA ILE A 296 20.73 -15.01 26.11
C ILE A 296 20.08 -16.39 25.98
N ILE A 297 19.60 -16.73 24.79
CA ILE A 297 19.05 -18.04 24.48
C ILE A 297 20.18 -18.94 24.01
N VAL A 298 20.27 -20.13 24.61
CA VAL A 298 21.09 -21.24 24.11
C VAL A 298 20.16 -22.38 23.73
N GLU A 299 20.15 -22.74 22.46
CA GLU A 299 19.23 -23.72 21.91
C GLU A 299 19.90 -24.66 20.91
N LYS A 300 19.27 -25.78 20.59
CA LYS A 300 19.77 -26.70 19.58
C LYS A 300 19.89 -25.98 18.24
N SER A 301 21.08 -26.04 17.63
CA SER A 301 21.24 -25.51 16.28
C SER A 301 20.59 -26.45 15.29
N ILE A 302 19.60 -25.95 14.56
CA ILE A 302 18.94 -26.69 13.48
C ILE A 302 19.65 -26.32 12.17
N SER A 303 20.03 -27.32 11.38
CA SER A 303 20.64 -27.11 10.08
C SER A 303 19.60 -27.19 8.98
N GLY A 304 19.68 -26.30 8.01
CA GLY A 304 18.75 -26.29 6.90
C GLY A 304 18.63 -24.93 6.26
N THR A 305 17.60 -24.83 5.45
CA THR A 305 17.18 -23.63 4.73
C THR A 305 16.16 -22.86 5.56
N ASP A 306 16.26 -21.53 5.49
CA ASP A 306 15.28 -20.61 6.09
C ASP A 306 14.06 -20.49 5.17
N PHE A 307 12.89 -20.85 5.69
CA PHE A 307 11.61 -20.64 5.03
C PHE A 307 10.68 -19.76 5.85
N ARG A 308 9.82 -19.03 5.15
CA ARG A 308 8.64 -18.39 5.72
C ARG A 308 7.38 -19.02 5.14
N LEU A 309 6.55 -19.58 6.01
CA LEU A 309 5.17 -19.94 5.71
C LEU A 309 4.28 -18.75 6.05
N LEU A 310 3.25 -18.50 5.24
CA LEU A 310 2.29 -17.44 5.44
C LEU A 310 0.89 -18.02 5.56
N CYS A 311 0.21 -17.69 6.65
CA CYS A 311 -1.22 -17.91 6.80
C CYS A 311 -1.99 -16.60 6.73
N VAL A 312 -3.14 -16.63 6.07
CA VAL A 312 -4.12 -15.53 6.04
C VAL A 312 -5.47 -16.09 6.49
N ASN A 313 -6.08 -15.45 7.48
CA ASN A 313 -7.35 -15.87 8.07
C ASN A 313 -7.37 -17.36 8.47
N GLY A 314 -6.31 -17.81 9.14
CA GLY A 314 -6.14 -19.20 9.60
C GLY A 314 -5.84 -20.22 8.50
N LYS A 315 -5.73 -19.81 7.23
CA LYS A 315 -5.44 -20.70 6.09
C LYS A 315 -4.03 -20.47 5.57
N PHE A 316 -3.33 -21.54 5.21
CA PHE A 316 -2.04 -21.44 4.54
C PHE A 316 -2.24 -20.86 3.13
N VAL A 317 -1.40 -19.89 2.76
CA VAL A 317 -1.48 -19.20 1.46
C VAL A 317 -0.19 -19.35 0.66
N ALA A 318 0.96 -19.15 1.29
CA ALA A 318 2.23 -19.11 0.57
C ALA A 318 3.39 -19.63 1.42
N ALA A 319 4.44 -20.08 0.75
CA ALA A 319 5.74 -20.36 1.37
C ALA A 319 6.87 -19.78 0.53
N THR A 320 7.91 -19.28 1.19
CA THR A 320 9.09 -18.71 0.53
C THR A 320 10.35 -19.19 1.22
N GLU A 321 11.28 -19.75 0.45
CA GLU A 321 12.68 -19.89 0.87
C GLU A 321 13.35 -18.53 0.84
N ARG A 322 14.05 -18.20 1.92
CA ARG A 322 14.79 -16.94 2.04
C ARG A 322 16.28 -17.24 2.09
N ARG A 323 17.03 -16.67 1.15
CA ARG A 323 18.49 -16.76 1.13
C ARG A 323 19.11 -15.43 1.56
N PRO A 324 20.14 -15.45 2.41
CA PRO A 324 20.91 -14.26 2.72
C PRO A 324 21.54 -13.65 1.47
N ALA A 325 21.83 -12.34 1.52
CA ALA A 325 22.55 -11.68 0.44
C ALA A 325 23.90 -12.37 0.21
N SER A 326 24.28 -12.58 -1.04
CA SER A 326 25.53 -13.23 -1.41
C SER A 326 26.09 -12.66 -2.71
N VAL A 327 27.39 -12.82 -2.92
CA VAL A 327 28.07 -12.58 -4.20
C VAL A 327 28.84 -13.83 -4.62
N VAL A 328 28.98 -14.02 -5.93
CA VAL A 328 29.79 -15.09 -6.51
C VAL A 328 31.06 -14.46 -7.04
N GLY A 329 32.21 -14.98 -6.60
CA GLY A 329 33.51 -14.52 -7.09
C GLY A 329 33.69 -14.80 -8.57
N ASP A 330 34.32 -13.87 -9.27
CA ASP A 330 34.76 -14.03 -10.66
C ASP A 330 36.29 -14.25 -10.77
N GLY A 331 37.00 -14.16 -9.64
CA GLY A 331 38.45 -14.27 -9.55
C GLY A 331 39.21 -12.95 -9.77
N TYR A 332 38.53 -11.84 -10.03
CA TYR A 332 39.14 -10.56 -10.39
C TYR A 332 38.61 -9.38 -9.57
N LEU A 333 37.29 -9.27 -9.43
CA LEU A 333 36.64 -8.15 -8.75
C LEU A 333 36.64 -8.34 -7.22
N THR A 334 36.71 -7.21 -6.52
CA THR A 334 36.51 -7.15 -5.07
C THR A 334 35.05 -7.40 -4.70
N ILE A 335 34.77 -7.81 -3.46
CA ILE A 335 33.40 -7.93 -2.95
C ILE A 335 32.61 -6.62 -3.16
N ALA A 336 33.22 -5.45 -2.91
CA ALA A 336 32.57 -4.16 -3.13
C ALA A 336 32.15 -3.94 -4.60
N GLU A 337 32.99 -4.37 -5.55
CA GLU A 337 32.70 -4.28 -6.98
C GLU A 337 31.61 -5.25 -7.41
N LEU A 338 31.65 -6.49 -6.91
CA LEU A 338 30.61 -7.50 -7.16
C LEU A 338 29.25 -7.01 -6.63
N ILE A 339 29.21 -6.43 -5.42
CA ILE A 339 27.99 -5.81 -4.87
C ILE A 339 27.49 -4.68 -5.78
N ARG A 340 28.38 -3.79 -6.25
CA ARG A 340 28.01 -2.70 -7.17
C ARG A 340 27.47 -3.25 -8.49
N GLN A 341 28.04 -4.32 -9.02
CA GLN A 341 27.57 -4.97 -10.23
C GLN A 341 26.18 -5.59 -10.01
N GLU A 342 25.97 -6.30 -8.91
CA GLU A 342 24.67 -6.89 -8.58
C GLU A 342 23.59 -5.81 -8.40
N ASN A 343 23.89 -4.73 -7.70
CA ASN A 343 22.96 -3.62 -7.48
C ASN A 343 22.64 -2.80 -8.74
N ARG A 344 23.29 -3.08 -9.88
CA ARG A 344 22.95 -2.50 -11.19
C ARG A 344 21.91 -3.33 -11.96
N LYS A 345 21.62 -4.54 -11.51
CA LYS A 345 20.61 -5.40 -12.14
C LYS A 345 19.20 -4.76 -12.02
N PRO A 346 18.40 -4.75 -13.10
CA PRO A 346 17.04 -4.19 -13.08
C PRO A 346 16.12 -4.82 -12.02
N GLU A 347 16.39 -6.06 -11.64
CA GLU A 347 15.63 -6.81 -10.64
C GLU A 347 15.92 -6.34 -9.20
N ARG A 348 17.00 -5.56 -8.99
CA ARG A 348 17.40 -5.01 -7.68
C ARG A 348 17.14 -3.51 -7.59
N LEU A 349 15.90 -3.15 -7.29
CA LEU A 349 15.48 -1.77 -7.09
C LEU A 349 14.92 -1.61 -5.68
N ASP A 350 15.19 -0.47 -5.07
CA ASP A 350 14.53 -0.12 -3.82
C ASP A 350 13.10 0.36 -4.12
N SER A 351 12.26 -0.41 -4.81
CA SER A 351 10.89 -0.02 -5.17
C SER A 351 9.85 -0.90 -4.48
N PRO A 352 8.61 -0.40 -4.27
CA PRO A 352 7.47 -1.16 -3.76
C PRO A 352 7.13 -2.42 -4.56
N THR A 353 7.60 -2.50 -5.79
CA THR A 353 7.24 -3.53 -6.78
C THR A 353 8.42 -4.38 -7.21
N SER A 354 9.64 -4.08 -6.75
CA SER A 354 10.85 -4.82 -7.14
C SER A 354 10.92 -6.16 -6.42
N PRO A 355 11.36 -7.23 -7.10
CA PRO A 355 11.50 -8.54 -6.46
C PRO A 355 12.64 -8.59 -5.44
N MET A 356 13.67 -7.73 -5.61
CA MET A 356 14.82 -7.69 -4.71
C MET A 356 15.18 -6.27 -4.32
N SER A 357 15.50 -6.08 -3.04
CA SER A 357 16.14 -4.84 -2.58
C SER A 357 17.62 -4.82 -2.97
N LYS A 358 18.23 -3.63 -2.98
CA LYS A 358 19.68 -3.54 -3.13
C LYS A 358 20.40 -4.17 -1.94
N ILE A 359 21.54 -4.78 -2.24
CA ILE A 359 22.49 -5.25 -1.24
C ILE A 359 23.08 -4.02 -0.54
N GLN A 360 22.82 -3.89 0.76
CA GLN A 360 23.25 -2.76 1.58
C GLN A 360 24.56 -3.11 2.29
N VAL A 361 25.55 -2.23 2.18
CA VAL A 361 26.78 -2.29 2.97
C VAL A 361 26.53 -1.59 4.30
N ASP A 362 26.59 -2.33 5.40
CA ASP A 362 26.44 -1.83 6.77
C ASP A 362 27.29 -2.68 7.74
N GLU A 363 27.31 -2.28 9.02
CA GLU A 363 28.05 -2.94 10.10
C GLU A 363 27.77 -4.45 10.20
N ALA A 364 26.52 -4.88 10.00
CA ALA A 364 26.17 -6.29 10.10
C ALA A 364 26.68 -7.11 8.89
N MET A 365 26.90 -6.49 7.73
CA MET A 365 27.63 -7.13 6.63
C MET A 365 29.13 -7.20 6.94
N GLU A 366 29.71 -6.10 7.42
CA GLU A 366 31.14 -6.02 7.74
C GLU A 366 31.53 -7.08 8.77
N LEU A 367 30.78 -7.19 9.87
CA LEU A 367 30.96 -8.24 10.88
C LEU A 367 30.85 -9.66 10.28
N CYS A 368 29.93 -9.88 9.34
CA CYS A 368 29.77 -11.17 8.67
C CYS A 368 30.97 -11.51 7.78
N LEU A 369 31.57 -10.52 7.13
CA LEU A 369 32.79 -10.70 6.33
C LEU A 369 34.01 -10.94 7.22
N GLU A 370 34.16 -10.16 8.30
CA GLU A 370 35.26 -10.31 9.26
C GLU A 370 35.32 -11.70 9.88
N GLU A 371 34.16 -12.26 10.25
CA GLU A 371 34.07 -13.63 10.77
C GLU A 371 34.48 -14.70 9.74
N GLN A 372 34.33 -14.40 8.45
CA GLN A 372 34.82 -15.25 7.36
C GLN A 372 36.29 -14.98 7.01
N GLY A 373 36.95 -14.05 7.71
CA GLY A 373 38.31 -13.60 7.39
C GLY A 373 38.40 -12.79 6.10
N LEU A 374 37.30 -12.15 5.70
CA LEU A 374 37.15 -11.37 4.48
C LEU A 374 36.89 -9.89 4.79
N SER A 375 37.06 -9.06 3.78
CA SER A 375 36.72 -7.64 3.78
C SER A 375 36.12 -7.23 2.44
N LEU A 376 35.58 -6.01 2.34
CA LEU A 376 35.05 -5.48 1.08
C LEU A 376 36.08 -5.44 -0.06
N ASP A 377 37.38 -5.34 0.27
CA ASP A 377 38.50 -5.32 -0.68
C ASP A 377 38.98 -6.73 -1.07
N SER A 378 38.41 -7.78 -0.48
CA SER A 378 38.79 -9.16 -0.78
C SER A 378 38.34 -9.56 -2.18
N VAL A 379 39.22 -10.21 -2.94
CA VAL A 379 38.90 -10.83 -4.24
C VAL A 379 38.57 -12.30 -4.03
N ILE A 380 37.38 -12.69 -4.45
CA ILE A 380 36.87 -14.05 -4.25
C ILE A 380 37.19 -14.92 -5.46
N LYS A 381 37.65 -16.15 -5.19
CA LYS A 381 37.93 -17.14 -6.24
C LYS A 381 36.70 -17.34 -7.13
N LYS A 382 36.96 -17.55 -8.42
CA LYS A 382 35.91 -17.81 -9.40
C LYS A 382 34.98 -18.94 -8.92
N ASP A 383 33.68 -18.72 -9.08
CA ASP A 383 32.58 -19.64 -8.73
C ASP A 383 32.43 -19.92 -7.22
N HIS A 384 33.17 -19.22 -6.35
CA HIS A 384 32.99 -19.31 -4.91
C HIS A 384 31.94 -18.30 -4.43
N THR A 385 30.92 -18.79 -3.73
CA THR A 385 29.86 -17.93 -3.16
C THR A 385 30.24 -17.47 -1.77
N VAL A 386 30.20 -16.16 -1.53
CA VAL A 386 30.35 -15.57 -0.20
C VAL A 386 29.01 -15.03 0.24
N PHE A 387 28.53 -15.51 1.39
CA PHE A 387 27.36 -14.95 2.05
C PHE A 387 27.77 -13.65 2.76
N LEU A 388 27.05 -12.58 2.47
CA LEU A 388 27.29 -11.26 3.01
C LEU A 388 26.53 -11.04 4.33
N ARG A 389 25.66 -11.98 4.71
CA ARG A 389 24.79 -11.92 5.88
C ARG A 389 24.57 -13.33 6.43
N LYS A 390 24.38 -13.44 7.75
CA LYS A 390 23.96 -14.70 8.41
C LYS A 390 22.48 -15.01 8.25
N VAL A 391 21.65 -13.99 8.35
CA VAL A 391 20.18 -14.11 8.32
C VAL A 391 19.65 -13.63 6.98
N ALA A 392 18.63 -14.30 6.47
CA ALA A 392 17.97 -13.94 5.22
C ALA A 392 17.06 -12.72 5.42
N ASN A 393 17.67 -11.53 5.46
CA ASN A 393 16.97 -10.25 5.47
C ASN A 393 16.82 -9.72 4.04
N LEU A 394 15.60 -9.80 3.51
CA LEU A 394 15.27 -9.37 2.15
C LEU A 394 15.52 -7.88 1.92
N SER A 395 15.27 -7.02 2.92
CA SER A 395 15.49 -5.58 2.80
C SER A 395 16.97 -5.21 2.72
N ALA A 396 17.87 -6.13 3.10
CA ALA A 396 19.32 -5.98 3.03
C ALA A 396 19.92 -6.70 1.81
N GLY A 397 19.09 -7.05 0.82
CA GLY A 397 19.50 -7.67 -0.44
C GLY A 397 19.42 -9.20 -0.48
N GLY A 398 18.79 -9.83 0.52
CA GLY A 398 18.42 -11.24 0.46
C GLY A 398 17.51 -11.57 -0.73
N ILE A 399 17.37 -12.86 -1.01
CA ILE A 399 16.63 -13.39 -2.16
C ILE A 399 15.46 -14.23 -1.65
N SER A 400 14.27 -14.02 -2.22
CA SER A 400 13.09 -14.86 -2.00
C SER A 400 12.89 -15.83 -3.15
N ILE A 401 12.66 -17.10 -2.83
CA ILE A 401 12.36 -18.16 -3.79
C ILE A 401 11.00 -18.74 -3.41
N ASP A 402 10.05 -18.75 -4.34
CA ASP A 402 8.75 -19.39 -4.09
C ASP A 402 8.96 -20.89 -3.78
N ALA A 403 8.33 -21.33 -2.70
CA ALA A 403 8.32 -22.72 -2.27
C ALA A 403 6.90 -23.26 -2.11
N THR A 404 5.87 -22.46 -2.44
CA THR A 404 4.46 -22.72 -2.12
C THR A 404 3.97 -24.07 -2.66
N SER A 405 4.28 -24.37 -3.92
CA SER A 405 3.85 -25.61 -4.59
C SER A 405 4.57 -26.88 -4.09
N THR A 406 5.67 -26.72 -3.34
CA THR A 406 6.49 -27.83 -2.86
C THR A 406 6.19 -28.24 -1.42
N VAL A 407 5.30 -27.51 -0.73
CA VAL A 407 5.03 -27.74 0.68
C VAL A 407 4.22 -29.01 0.89
N HIS A 408 4.73 -29.90 1.74
CA HIS A 408 4.05 -31.13 2.15
C HIS A 408 2.79 -30.82 2.98
N ASP A 409 1.71 -31.59 2.77
CA ASP A 409 0.41 -31.38 3.43
C ASP A 409 0.50 -31.31 4.96
N ASP A 410 1.30 -32.16 5.61
CA ASP A 410 1.54 -32.09 7.06
C ASP A 410 2.06 -30.71 7.52
N ASN A 411 2.86 -30.02 6.70
CA ASN A 411 3.41 -28.69 7.03
C ASN A 411 2.35 -27.60 6.84
N ILE A 412 1.46 -27.77 5.84
CA ILE A 412 0.28 -26.92 5.63
C ILE A 412 -0.65 -27.03 6.84
N ILE A 413 -0.96 -28.27 7.26
CA ILE A 413 -1.81 -28.53 8.43
C ILE A 413 -1.19 -27.91 9.69
N LEU A 414 0.11 -28.10 9.91
CA LEU A 414 0.85 -27.50 11.03
C LEU A 414 0.73 -25.97 11.03
N ALA A 415 0.96 -25.33 9.88
CA ALA A 415 0.90 -23.87 9.78
C ALA A 415 -0.50 -23.32 10.11
N GLN A 416 -1.55 -24.00 9.63
CA GLN A 416 -2.94 -23.62 9.91
C GLN A 416 -3.33 -23.87 11.37
N ASP A 417 -2.85 -24.97 11.97
CA ASP A 417 -3.09 -25.29 13.38
C ASP A 417 -2.47 -24.22 14.29
N ILE A 418 -1.21 -23.84 14.02
CA ILE A 418 -0.55 -22.72 14.70
C ILE A 418 -1.36 -21.44 14.54
N ALA A 419 -1.85 -21.14 13.32
CA ALA A 419 -2.59 -19.92 13.06
C ALA A 419 -3.91 -19.82 13.85
N GLN A 420 -4.54 -20.94 14.22
CA GLN A 420 -5.77 -20.94 15.03
C GLN A 420 -5.55 -20.49 16.49
N HIS A 421 -4.30 -20.54 16.97
CA HIS A 421 -3.97 -20.09 18.32
C HIS A 421 -3.82 -18.57 18.47
N PHE A 422 -3.82 -17.83 17.35
CA PHE A 422 -3.67 -16.37 17.35
C PHE A 422 -4.84 -15.72 16.61
N ARG A 423 -5.45 -14.69 17.20
CA ARG A 423 -6.45 -13.86 16.52
C ARG A 423 -5.73 -12.79 15.70
N LEU A 424 -5.11 -13.23 14.61
CA LEU A 424 -4.35 -12.40 13.67
C LEU A 424 -4.81 -12.70 12.23
N THR A 425 -5.05 -11.66 11.45
CA THR A 425 -5.45 -11.78 10.04
C THR A 425 -4.32 -12.38 9.21
N CYS A 426 -3.08 -11.94 9.43
CA CYS A 426 -1.89 -12.47 8.77
C CYS A 426 -0.92 -13.03 9.80
N LEU A 427 -0.37 -14.20 9.53
CA LEU A 427 0.64 -14.83 10.38
C LEU A 427 1.80 -15.36 9.54
N GLY A 428 3.00 -14.83 9.78
CA GLY A 428 4.23 -15.40 9.26
C GLY A 428 4.82 -16.42 10.23
N ILE A 429 5.20 -17.59 9.74
CA ILE A 429 5.82 -18.65 10.52
C ILE A 429 7.20 -18.92 9.91
N ASP A 430 8.23 -18.62 10.67
CA ASP A 430 9.61 -18.82 10.23
C ASP A 430 10.07 -20.20 10.65
N VAL A 431 10.57 -20.97 9.69
CA VAL A 431 10.97 -22.35 9.92
C VAL A 431 12.35 -22.61 9.32
N ILE A 432 13.17 -23.37 10.04
CA ILE A 432 14.38 -23.96 9.46
C ILE A 432 14.07 -25.43 9.19
N ALA A 433 14.26 -25.82 7.93
CA ALA A 433 14.08 -27.20 7.49
C ALA A 433 15.04 -27.53 6.36
N LYS A 434 15.32 -28.82 6.14
CA LYS A 434 16.11 -29.24 4.96
C LYS A 434 15.40 -28.86 3.65
N ASN A 435 14.09 -29.06 3.62
CA ASN A 435 13.16 -28.70 2.55
C ASN A 435 11.74 -28.68 3.13
N LEU A 436 10.77 -28.14 2.38
CA LEU A 436 9.36 -28.17 2.76
C LEU A 436 8.56 -29.33 2.14
N SER A 437 9.17 -30.11 1.24
CA SER A 437 8.55 -31.26 0.56
C SER A 437 8.46 -32.52 1.41
N GLU A 438 9.16 -32.57 2.53
CA GLU A 438 9.07 -33.61 3.54
C GLU A 438 8.22 -33.13 4.72
N SER A 439 7.53 -34.06 5.38
CA SER A 439 6.73 -33.77 6.58
C SER A 439 7.62 -33.26 7.72
N TRP A 440 7.16 -32.27 8.48
CA TRP A 440 7.83 -31.81 9.70
C TRP A 440 8.07 -32.92 10.73
N LYS A 441 7.35 -34.05 10.61
CA LYS A 441 7.48 -35.24 11.45
C LYS A 441 8.75 -36.06 11.16
N SER A 442 9.40 -35.88 10.00
CA SER A 442 10.55 -36.73 9.58
C SER A 442 11.92 -36.28 10.12
N ASN A 443 11.94 -35.51 11.21
CA ASN A 443 13.10 -34.84 11.82
C ASN A 443 13.73 -33.75 10.92
N ASN A 444 14.37 -32.75 11.54
CA ASN A 444 14.99 -31.59 10.89
C ASN A 444 14.01 -30.52 10.34
N PHE A 445 12.97 -30.23 11.13
CA PHE A 445 12.09 -29.10 10.97
C PHE A 445 11.96 -28.41 12.33
N ALA A 446 12.08 -27.08 12.38
CA ALA A 446 11.88 -26.33 13.61
C ALA A 446 11.33 -24.93 13.32
N ILE A 447 10.33 -24.54 14.11
CA ILE A 447 9.76 -23.20 14.11
C ILE A 447 10.68 -22.29 14.93
N ILE A 448 11.14 -21.22 14.28
CA ILE A 448 12.10 -20.27 14.85
C ILE A 448 11.38 -19.08 15.46
N GLU A 449 10.39 -18.53 14.75
CA GLU A 449 9.62 -17.39 15.21
C GLU A 449 8.24 -17.32 14.54
N ILE A 450 7.34 -16.60 15.19
CA ILE A 450 6.01 -16.23 14.67
C ILE A 450 6.00 -14.71 14.49
N ASN A 451 5.41 -14.23 13.41
CA ASN A 451 5.39 -12.83 13.02
C ASN A 451 3.95 -12.37 12.77
N ALA A 452 3.46 -11.41 13.56
CA ALA A 452 2.09 -10.88 13.45
C ALA A 452 1.87 -9.85 12.31
N ALA A 453 2.95 -9.25 11.80
CA ALA A 453 2.90 -8.28 10.70
C ALA A 453 3.88 -8.68 9.58
N PRO A 454 3.68 -9.85 8.93
CA PRO A 454 4.61 -10.33 7.93
C PRO A 454 4.60 -9.44 6.69
N GLY A 455 5.79 -9.21 6.10
CA GLY A 455 5.89 -8.58 4.78
C GLY A 455 5.45 -9.56 3.69
N ILE A 456 4.60 -9.11 2.77
CA ILE A 456 3.98 -10.00 1.75
C ILE A 456 4.64 -9.92 0.37
N LEU A 457 5.49 -8.91 0.14
CA LEU A 457 6.12 -8.69 -1.16
C LEU A 457 6.96 -9.89 -1.59
N MET A 458 7.57 -10.61 -0.64
CA MET A 458 8.39 -11.78 -0.93
C MET A 458 7.62 -12.93 -1.59
N HIS A 459 6.31 -12.99 -1.37
CA HIS A 459 5.39 -13.97 -1.97
C HIS A 459 4.75 -13.42 -3.25
N LEU A 460 4.43 -12.12 -3.28
CA LEU A 460 3.82 -11.48 -4.45
C LEU A 460 4.80 -11.32 -5.61
N ASN A 461 6.06 -10.98 -5.33
CA ASN A 461 7.09 -10.85 -6.35
C ASN A 461 8.39 -11.52 -5.89
N PRO A 462 8.43 -12.87 -5.90
CA PRO A 462 9.65 -13.59 -5.52
C PRO A 462 10.74 -13.35 -6.56
N ALA A 463 12.00 -13.44 -6.15
CA ALA A 463 13.12 -13.35 -7.08
C ALA A 463 13.22 -14.58 -8.00
N VAL A 464 12.74 -15.74 -7.56
CA VAL A 464 12.67 -16.97 -8.34
C VAL A 464 11.37 -17.71 -8.02
N GLY A 465 10.69 -18.21 -9.05
CA GLY A 465 9.44 -18.96 -8.93
C GLY A 465 8.20 -18.12 -9.23
N GLU A 466 7.03 -18.63 -8.85
CA GLU A 466 5.73 -18.06 -9.23
C GLU A 466 5.22 -17.04 -8.20
N SER A 467 4.51 -16.02 -8.69
CA SER A 467 3.83 -15.02 -7.86
C SER A 467 2.62 -15.62 -7.15
N VAL A 468 2.45 -15.32 -5.86
CA VAL A 468 1.23 -15.62 -5.10
C VAL A 468 0.51 -14.34 -4.75
N ASP A 469 -0.77 -14.22 -5.13
CA ASP A 469 -1.61 -13.03 -4.89
C ASP A 469 -2.11 -12.95 -3.44
N VAL A 470 -1.16 -12.81 -2.52
CA VAL A 470 -1.40 -12.63 -1.08
C VAL A 470 -2.31 -11.42 -0.80
N PRO A 471 -2.13 -10.23 -1.42
CA PRO A 471 -3.03 -9.10 -1.19
C PRO A 471 -4.52 -9.43 -1.41
N SER A 472 -4.84 -10.22 -2.44
CA SER A 472 -6.23 -10.64 -2.68
C SER A 472 -6.76 -11.51 -1.56
N HIS A 473 -6.00 -12.52 -1.11
CA HIS A 473 -6.39 -13.37 0.02
C HIS A 473 -6.64 -12.57 1.31
N ILE A 474 -5.84 -11.53 1.56
CA ILE A 474 -6.03 -10.63 2.71
C ILE A 474 -7.34 -9.87 2.59
N LEU A 475 -7.58 -9.19 1.46
CA LEU A 475 -8.79 -8.38 1.29
C LEU A 475 -10.06 -9.24 1.27
N GLU A 476 -9.99 -10.45 0.73
CA GLU A 476 -11.09 -11.43 0.71
C GLU A 476 -11.46 -11.97 2.10
N THR A 477 -10.59 -11.78 3.10
CA THR A 477 -10.94 -12.04 4.50
C THR A 477 -12.04 -11.09 5.00
N PHE A 478 -12.09 -9.88 4.44
CA PHE A 478 -13.00 -8.83 4.87
C PHE A 478 -14.14 -8.60 3.86
N PHE A 479 -13.87 -8.78 2.56
CA PHE A 479 -14.76 -8.41 1.47
C PHE A 479 -14.78 -9.49 0.39
N GLU A 480 -15.90 -10.18 0.22
CA GLU A 480 -16.09 -11.14 -0.90
C GLU A 480 -16.07 -10.42 -2.26
N SER A 481 -16.58 -9.19 -2.29
CA SER A 481 -16.57 -8.32 -3.46
C SER A 481 -16.44 -6.83 -3.09
N GLY A 482 -16.19 -5.97 -4.08
CA GLY A 482 -16.22 -4.51 -3.89
C GLY A 482 -17.59 -3.96 -3.46
N ILE A 483 -18.67 -4.72 -3.65
CA ILE A 483 -20.02 -4.36 -3.19
C ILE A 483 -20.12 -4.58 -1.67
N ASP A 484 -19.53 -5.66 -1.14
CA ASP A 484 -19.56 -5.99 0.29
C ASP A 484 -18.77 -5.00 1.15
N ALA A 485 -17.81 -4.29 0.53
CA ALA A 485 -17.05 -3.21 1.13
C ALA A 485 -17.84 -1.90 1.27
N ARG A 486 -19.09 -1.86 0.82
CA ARG A 486 -19.89 -0.63 0.73
C ARG A 486 -21.16 -0.73 1.56
N ILE A 487 -21.65 0.44 1.92
CA ILE A 487 -23.00 0.65 2.43
C ILE A 487 -23.83 1.30 1.31
N PRO A 488 -25.17 1.19 1.36
CA PRO A 488 -26.04 1.99 0.52
C PRO A 488 -25.75 3.50 0.60
N ILE A 489 -25.68 4.15 -0.55
CA ILE A 489 -25.47 5.60 -0.67
C ILE A 489 -26.54 6.22 -1.57
N ILE A 490 -27.17 7.29 -1.09
CA ILE A 490 -28.08 8.14 -1.84
C ILE A 490 -27.44 9.52 -1.99
N THR A 491 -27.21 9.95 -3.24
CA THR A 491 -26.56 11.22 -3.53
C THR A 491 -27.53 12.22 -4.14
N PHE A 492 -27.55 13.44 -3.63
CA PHE A 492 -28.34 14.56 -4.14
C PHE A 492 -27.40 15.61 -4.74
N ASN A 493 -27.80 16.35 -5.78
CA ASN A 493 -27.12 17.64 -6.08
C ASN A 493 -27.62 18.76 -5.16
N LYS A 494 -28.90 18.67 -4.74
CA LYS A 494 -29.57 19.69 -3.96
C LYS A 494 -30.62 19.08 -3.04
N ILE A 495 -30.55 19.37 -1.73
CA ILE A 495 -31.56 18.96 -0.75
C ILE A 495 -31.61 19.92 0.45
N SER A 496 -32.80 20.39 0.83
CA SER A 496 -32.96 21.23 2.02
C SER A 496 -32.84 20.43 3.32
N VAL A 497 -32.66 21.12 4.46
CA VAL A 497 -32.58 20.47 5.77
C VAL A 497 -33.88 19.73 6.10
N GLU A 498 -35.03 20.32 5.78
CA GLU A 498 -36.35 19.74 6.02
C GLU A 498 -36.54 18.45 5.20
N GLU A 499 -36.22 18.49 3.90
CA GLU A 499 -36.30 17.32 3.00
C GLU A 499 -35.32 16.22 3.43
N LEU A 500 -34.12 16.59 3.88
CA LEU A 500 -33.12 15.64 4.40
C LEU A 500 -33.65 14.93 5.64
N GLN A 501 -34.25 15.66 6.58
CA GLN A 501 -34.87 15.10 7.79
C GLN A 501 -36.06 14.21 7.46
N GLU A 502 -36.94 14.63 6.55
CA GLU A 502 -38.06 13.81 6.05
C GLU A 502 -37.55 12.49 5.45
N THR A 503 -36.47 12.56 4.68
CA THR A 503 -35.84 11.38 4.06
C THR A 503 -35.26 10.43 5.10
N ILE A 504 -34.58 10.95 6.12
CA ILE A 504 -34.08 10.15 7.25
C ILE A 504 -35.25 9.46 7.97
N ASP A 505 -36.31 10.21 8.27
CA ASP A 505 -37.48 9.67 8.97
C ASP A 505 -38.19 8.59 8.16
N HIS A 506 -38.33 8.79 6.85
CA HIS A 506 -38.89 7.78 5.94
C HIS A 506 -38.11 6.46 5.99
N ILE A 507 -36.78 6.52 5.96
CA ILE A 507 -35.91 5.33 6.05
C ILE A 507 -36.04 4.68 7.42
N LEU A 508 -35.99 5.45 8.51
CA LEU A 508 -36.06 4.93 9.88
C LEU A 508 -37.44 4.37 10.25
N LEU A 509 -38.52 4.80 9.58
CA LEU A 509 -39.84 4.18 9.74
C LEU A 509 -39.86 2.73 9.22
N GLN A 510 -39.12 2.46 8.14
CA GLN A 510 -39.01 1.12 7.55
C GLN A 510 -37.91 0.29 8.22
N HIS A 511 -36.82 0.95 8.64
CA HIS A 511 -35.66 0.33 9.29
C HIS A 511 -35.29 1.04 10.61
N PRO A 512 -36.04 0.82 11.70
CA PRO A 512 -35.87 1.55 12.97
C PRO A 512 -34.50 1.40 13.64
N ASN A 513 -33.77 0.33 13.32
CA ASN A 513 -32.47 0.01 13.91
C ASN A 513 -31.29 0.52 13.09
N TRP A 514 -31.53 1.12 11.92
CA TRP A 514 -30.45 1.62 11.08
C TRP A 514 -29.85 2.92 11.62
N ILE A 515 -28.56 3.10 11.34
CA ILE A 515 -27.86 4.37 11.51
C ILE A 515 -27.70 5.01 10.13
N VAL A 516 -28.45 6.07 9.89
CA VAL A 516 -28.41 6.90 8.70
C VAL A 516 -27.53 8.12 8.98
N GLY A 517 -26.46 8.26 8.21
CA GLY A 517 -25.64 9.47 8.18
C GLY A 517 -26.09 10.33 7.03
N ALA A 518 -26.28 11.62 7.29
CA ALA A 518 -26.83 12.53 6.29
C ALA A 518 -26.06 13.85 6.31
N VAL A 519 -25.76 14.40 5.14
CA VAL A 519 -25.10 15.71 5.00
C VAL A 519 -25.68 16.48 3.83
N CYS A 520 -25.94 17.77 4.08
CA CYS A 520 -26.25 18.79 3.10
C CYS A 520 -25.41 20.05 3.40
N HIS A 521 -25.52 21.06 2.55
CA HIS A 521 -24.78 22.33 2.68
C HIS A 521 -24.95 22.98 4.07
N ASP A 522 -26.13 22.87 4.69
CA ASP A 522 -26.47 23.57 5.93
C ASP A 522 -26.42 22.69 7.19
N ALA A 523 -26.30 21.36 7.05
CA ALA A 523 -26.38 20.46 8.20
C ALA A 523 -25.75 19.08 7.97
N VAL A 524 -25.26 18.50 9.08
CA VAL A 524 -24.88 17.10 9.18
C VAL A 524 -25.76 16.44 10.24
N PHE A 525 -26.23 15.23 9.98
CA PHE A 525 -27.03 14.43 10.89
C PHE A 525 -26.50 13.00 11.02
N VAL A 526 -26.71 12.42 12.20
CA VAL A 526 -26.72 10.97 12.39
C VAL A 526 -28.08 10.64 12.99
N ASN A 527 -28.91 9.92 12.24
CA ASN A 527 -30.35 9.79 12.47
C ASN A 527 -30.96 11.18 12.70
N ARG A 528 -31.66 11.39 13.84
CA ARG A 528 -32.29 12.67 14.19
C ARG A 528 -31.35 13.65 14.93
N SER A 529 -30.09 13.30 15.11
CA SER A 529 -29.13 14.10 15.89
C SER A 529 -28.27 14.97 14.97
N LYS A 530 -28.51 16.29 15.00
CA LYS A 530 -27.66 17.27 14.30
C LYS A 530 -26.23 17.24 14.87
N LYS A 531 -25.25 17.27 13.98
CA LYS A 531 -23.81 17.31 14.28
C LYS A 531 -23.21 18.65 13.86
N VAL A 532 -21.97 18.87 14.27
CA VAL A 532 -21.20 20.05 13.86
C VAL A 532 -20.89 19.95 12.37
N LEU A 533 -21.33 20.94 11.60
CA LEU A 533 -20.97 21.11 10.21
C LEU A 533 -19.59 21.79 10.13
N ARG A 534 -18.65 21.17 9.40
CA ARG A 534 -17.33 21.72 9.10
C ARG A 534 -17.36 22.44 7.75
N THR A 535 -16.47 23.42 7.58
CA THR A 535 -16.34 24.19 6.32
C THR A 535 -15.77 23.37 5.18
N ASP A 536 -14.84 22.44 5.47
CA ASP A 536 -14.34 21.44 4.52
C ASP A 536 -15.42 20.37 4.37
N TYR A 537 -16.05 20.33 3.20
CA TYR A 537 -17.27 19.56 2.99
C TYR A 537 -17.00 18.06 3.07
N ASN A 538 -15.97 17.58 2.36
CA ASN A 538 -15.61 16.17 2.33
C ASN A 538 -15.16 15.66 3.70
N SER A 539 -14.64 16.51 4.60
CA SER A 539 -14.40 16.13 5.99
C SER A 539 -15.68 15.71 6.74
N ASN A 540 -16.84 16.29 6.41
CA ASN A 540 -18.13 15.88 6.99
C ASN A 540 -18.54 14.50 6.47
N VAL A 541 -18.44 14.29 5.15
CA VAL A 541 -18.74 13.00 4.50
C VAL A 541 -17.82 11.90 5.05
N GLN A 542 -16.52 12.18 5.15
CA GLN A 542 -15.54 11.25 5.71
C GLN A 542 -15.88 10.89 7.16
N SER A 543 -16.27 11.87 7.98
CA SER A 543 -16.65 11.64 9.38
C SER A 543 -17.86 10.69 9.49
N LEU A 544 -18.84 10.81 8.58
CA LEU A 544 -19.97 9.88 8.52
C LEU A 544 -19.51 8.48 8.08
N LEU A 545 -18.76 8.38 6.98
CA LEU A 545 -18.27 7.10 6.45
C LEU A 545 -17.35 6.34 7.40
N ARG A 546 -16.74 7.04 8.37
CA ARG A 546 -15.93 6.46 9.45
C ARG A 546 -16.76 5.90 10.61
N ASN A 547 -18.06 6.14 10.66
CA ASN A 547 -18.89 5.63 11.74
C ASN A 547 -19.07 4.10 11.57
N PRO A 548 -18.58 3.28 12.53
CA PRO A 548 -18.57 1.82 12.42
C PRO A 548 -19.96 1.17 12.51
N LYS A 549 -21.01 1.97 12.75
CA LYS A 549 -22.39 1.51 12.78
C LYS A 549 -23.22 2.06 11.62
N LEU A 550 -22.63 2.89 10.75
CA LEU A 550 -23.37 3.53 9.65
C LEU A 550 -23.91 2.49 8.68
N ASP A 551 -25.23 2.44 8.52
CA ASP A 551 -25.92 1.54 7.60
C ASP A 551 -26.16 2.19 6.24
N LEU A 552 -26.40 3.50 6.19
CA LEU A 552 -26.71 4.22 4.94
C LEU A 552 -26.16 5.65 5.00
N LEU A 553 -25.64 6.14 3.86
CA LEU A 553 -25.24 7.53 3.68
C LEU A 553 -26.22 8.27 2.76
N ILE A 554 -26.65 9.45 3.17
CA ILE A 554 -27.27 10.46 2.31
C ILE A 554 -26.29 11.63 2.20
N ALA A 555 -25.92 12.05 1.01
CA ALA A 555 -25.05 13.21 0.85
C ALA A 555 -25.49 14.09 -0.31
N GLU A 556 -25.50 15.39 -0.07
CA GLU A 556 -25.56 16.39 -1.13
C GLU A 556 -24.16 16.57 -1.74
N TYR A 557 -24.08 16.84 -3.03
CA TYR A 557 -22.88 17.28 -3.72
C TYR A 557 -23.27 18.37 -4.71
N PRO A 558 -23.31 19.64 -4.25
CA PRO A 558 -23.58 20.77 -5.13
C PRO A 558 -22.38 21.07 -6.03
N GLU A 559 -22.61 21.84 -7.10
CA GLU A 559 -21.59 22.20 -8.10
C GLU A 559 -20.30 22.77 -7.49
N ASP A 560 -20.42 23.70 -6.53
CA ASP A 560 -19.27 24.32 -5.87
C ASP A 560 -18.40 23.30 -5.15
N VAL A 561 -18.99 22.36 -4.39
CA VAL A 561 -18.25 21.28 -3.72
C VAL A 561 -17.61 20.34 -4.75
N ILE A 562 -18.32 19.99 -5.81
CA ILE A 562 -17.80 19.12 -6.87
C ILE A 562 -16.58 19.75 -7.55
N GLU A 563 -16.64 21.06 -7.83
CA GLU A 563 -15.52 21.81 -8.39
C GLU A 563 -14.42 22.04 -7.36
N GLU A 564 -14.76 22.28 -6.09
CA GLU A 564 -13.84 22.68 -5.04
C GLU A 564 -13.06 21.52 -4.42
N GLU A 565 -13.71 20.39 -4.19
CA GLU A 565 -13.14 19.27 -3.46
C GLU A 565 -13.32 17.92 -4.18
N GLY A 566 -14.24 17.86 -5.15
CA GLY A 566 -14.66 16.61 -5.77
C GLY A 566 -15.50 15.76 -4.82
N ILE A 567 -15.75 14.52 -5.23
CA ILE A 567 -16.58 13.55 -4.52
C ILE A 567 -15.66 12.61 -3.74
N LEU A 568 -16.00 12.34 -2.48
CA LEU A 568 -15.14 11.51 -1.62
C LEU A 568 -15.25 10.02 -1.95
N TYR A 569 -16.43 9.54 -2.33
CA TYR A 569 -16.69 8.13 -2.62
C TYR A 569 -17.05 7.93 -4.10
N PRO A 570 -16.66 6.79 -4.70
CA PRO A 570 -17.09 6.46 -6.05
C PRO A 570 -18.45 5.77 -6.04
N GLY A 571 -19.38 6.30 -6.85
CA GLY A 571 -20.68 5.71 -7.13
C GLY A 571 -21.71 5.77 -6.01
N SER A 572 -22.97 5.57 -6.37
CA SER A 572 -24.12 5.62 -5.47
C SER A 572 -25.19 4.65 -5.93
N ASN A 573 -25.96 4.12 -4.99
CA ASN A 573 -27.09 3.24 -5.28
C ASN A 573 -28.28 4.02 -5.84
N MET A 574 -28.40 5.29 -5.43
CA MET A 574 -29.38 6.21 -5.97
C MET A 574 -28.82 7.61 -6.10
N VAL A 575 -29.19 8.28 -7.19
CA VAL A 575 -28.81 9.67 -7.46
C VAL A 575 -30.08 10.47 -7.74
N VAL A 576 -30.26 11.57 -7.04
CA VAL A 576 -31.43 12.45 -7.16
C VAL A 576 -30.97 13.84 -7.55
N LEU A 577 -31.35 14.28 -8.74
CA LEU A 577 -30.94 15.55 -9.30
C LEU A 577 -32.14 16.48 -9.47
N ASN A 578 -32.07 17.67 -8.89
CA ASN A 578 -33.05 18.73 -9.01
C ASN A 578 -32.47 19.89 -9.82
N ASN A 579 -32.91 20.05 -11.06
CA ASN A 579 -32.42 21.02 -12.04
C ASN A 579 -30.88 21.03 -12.15
N PRO A 580 -30.25 19.88 -12.45
CA PRO A 580 -28.80 19.77 -12.41
C PRO A 580 -28.11 20.58 -13.50
N THR A 581 -26.95 21.14 -13.17
CA THR A 581 -26.02 21.71 -14.15
C THR A 581 -25.21 20.62 -14.87
N GLU A 582 -24.46 20.99 -15.91
CA GLU A 582 -23.59 20.03 -16.61
C GLU A 582 -22.54 19.41 -15.69
N ILE A 583 -22.07 20.16 -14.68
CA ILE A 583 -21.09 19.67 -13.71
C ILE A 583 -21.76 18.70 -12.74
N GLU A 584 -22.95 19.01 -12.23
CA GLU A 584 -23.67 18.11 -11.31
C GLU A 584 -24.10 16.80 -11.99
N MET A 585 -24.24 16.79 -13.32
CA MET A 585 -24.50 15.57 -14.09
C MET A 585 -23.37 14.53 -13.97
N ILE A 586 -22.17 14.87 -13.45
CA ILE A 586 -21.13 13.88 -13.17
C ILE A 586 -21.58 12.86 -12.11
N LEU A 587 -22.53 13.21 -11.24
CA LEU A 587 -23.09 12.30 -10.24
C LEU A 587 -23.75 11.07 -10.91
N VAL A 588 -24.18 11.20 -12.17
CA VAL A 588 -24.74 10.10 -12.98
C VAL A 588 -23.65 9.29 -13.68
N ARG A 589 -22.45 9.86 -13.90
CA ARG A 589 -21.36 9.20 -14.64
C ARG A 589 -20.89 7.93 -13.96
N ASP A 590 -20.83 7.96 -12.63
CA ASP A 590 -20.14 6.97 -11.82
C ASP A 590 -21.12 6.05 -11.04
N VAL A 591 -22.41 5.98 -11.43
CA VAL A 591 -23.40 5.11 -10.79
C VAL A 591 -23.17 3.63 -11.10
N PHE A 592 -23.53 2.76 -10.15
CA PHE A 592 -23.40 1.31 -10.34
C PHE A 592 -24.48 0.75 -11.26
N ASP A 593 -24.22 -0.41 -11.83
CA ASP A 593 -25.24 -1.18 -12.52
C ASP A 593 -26.43 -1.47 -11.60
N GLY A 594 -27.64 -1.13 -12.08
CA GLY A 594 -28.87 -1.29 -11.31
C GLY A 594 -29.20 -0.15 -10.35
N SER A 595 -28.39 0.92 -10.30
CA SER A 595 -28.70 2.13 -9.53
C SER A 595 -29.94 2.85 -10.08
N THR A 596 -30.62 3.57 -9.19
CA THR A 596 -31.78 4.39 -9.54
C THR A 596 -31.37 5.85 -9.71
N VAL A 597 -31.63 6.45 -10.87
CA VAL A 597 -31.33 7.86 -11.14
C VAL A 597 -32.64 8.61 -11.35
N VAL A 598 -32.91 9.61 -10.54
CA VAL A 598 -34.09 10.47 -10.61
C VAL A 598 -33.65 11.88 -10.97
N ILE A 599 -34.08 12.39 -12.12
CA ILE A 599 -33.73 13.73 -12.59
C ILE A 599 -35.00 14.55 -12.77
N LYS A 600 -35.07 15.69 -12.09
CA LYS A 600 -36.08 16.73 -12.29
C LYS A 600 -35.50 17.86 -13.12
N LYS A 601 -36.15 18.22 -14.22
CA LYS A 601 -35.91 19.44 -15.01
C LYS A 601 -37.21 20.21 -15.10
N GLU A 602 -37.29 21.34 -14.42
CA GLU A 602 -38.52 22.11 -14.24
C GLU A 602 -39.65 21.25 -13.63
N LYS A 603 -40.65 20.87 -14.43
CA LYS A 603 -41.75 19.97 -14.04
C LYS A 603 -41.55 18.53 -14.52
N ASP A 604 -40.59 18.28 -15.41
CA ASP A 604 -40.39 16.97 -16.00
C ASP A 604 -39.48 16.12 -15.13
N ILE A 605 -39.92 14.89 -14.86
CA ILE A 605 -39.20 13.87 -14.12
C ILE A 605 -38.79 12.77 -15.07
N SER A 606 -37.53 12.34 -14.97
CA SER A 606 -37.01 11.14 -15.60
C SER A 606 -36.45 10.22 -14.53
N ILE A 607 -36.99 9.01 -14.42
CA ILE A 607 -36.51 7.95 -13.53
C ILE A 607 -35.88 6.86 -14.38
N ARG A 608 -34.62 6.53 -14.09
CA ARG A 608 -33.86 5.49 -14.79
C ARG A 608 -33.44 4.40 -13.83
N ARG A 609 -33.78 3.15 -14.16
CA ARG A 609 -33.40 1.96 -13.37
C ARG A 609 -33.32 0.72 -14.26
N LYS A 610 -32.23 -0.07 -14.18
CA LYS A 610 -32.10 -1.38 -14.87
C LYS A 610 -32.54 -1.39 -16.35
N GLY A 611 -32.22 -0.32 -17.09
CA GLY A 611 -32.59 -0.16 -18.51
C GLY A 611 -34.03 0.33 -18.78
N LEU A 612 -34.85 0.51 -17.75
CA LEU A 612 -36.16 1.18 -17.84
C LEU A 612 -35.99 2.68 -17.65
N ILE A 613 -36.70 3.45 -18.47
CA ILE A 613 -36.83 4.90 -18.36
C ILE A 613 -38.31 5.20 -18.21
N GLU A 614 -38.67 5.85 -17.12
CA GLU A 614 -40.02 6.34 -16.84
C GLU A 614 -39.96 7.87 -16.83
N ASP A 615 -40.67 8.50 -17.77
CA ASP A 615 -40.76 9.95 -17.87
C ASP A 615 -42.19 10.40 -17.57
N TYR A 616 -42.37 11.40 -16.71
CA TYR A 616 -43.66 12.03 -16.45
C TYR A 616 -43.51 13.46 -15.93
N THR A 617 -44.58 14.24 -16.04
CA THR A 617 -44.63 15.63 -15.58
C THR A 617 -45.31 15.71 -14.22
N LEU A 618 -44.67 16.36 -13.25
CA LEU A 618 -45.20 16.62 -11.91
C LEU A 618 -46.44 17.52 -11.97
N GLY A 619 -47.46 17.20 -11.17
CA GLY A 619 -48.61 18.07 -10.94
C GLY A 619 -48.19 19.38 -10.25
N GLU A 620 -49.00 20.45 -10.38
CA GLU A 620 -48.63 21.78 -9.87
C GLU A 620 -48.39 21.84 -8.36
N ASP A 621 -49.06 20.97 -7.59
CA ASP A 621 -48.95 20.88 -6.12
C ASP A 621 -48.21 19.62 -5.65
N GLU A 622 -47.64 18.82 -6.56
CA GLU A 622 -46.97 17.58 -6.17
C GLU A 622 -45.50 17.85 -5.77
N PRO A 623 -45.09 17.55 -4.53
CA PRO A 623 -43.72 17.79 -4.11
C PRO A 623 -42.78 16.76 -4.72
N PHE A 624 -41.58 17.22 -5.12
CA PHE A 624 -40.56 16.33 -5.67
C PHE A 624 -40.10 15.27 -4.65
N THR A 625 -40.21 15.58 -3.35
CA THR A 625 -39.93 14.64 -2.25
C THR A 625 -40.69 13.32 -2.39
N ARG A 626 -41.98 13.40 -2.72
CA ARG A 626 -42.83 12.21 -2.89
C ARG A 626 -42.32 11.27 -3.97
N VAL A 627 -41.72 11.81 -5.02
CA VAL A 627 -41.18 11.04 -6.15
C VAL A 627 -39.99 10.21 -5.71
N TYR A 628 -38.95 10.86 -5.20
CA TYR A 628 -37.73 10.12 -4.86
C TYR A 628 -37.93 9.25 -3.62
N LEU A 629 -38.76 9.64 -2.63
CA LEU A 629 -39.05 8.80 -1.47
C LEU A 629 -39.65 7.44 -1.86
N LYS A 630 -40.48 7.39 -2.90
CA LYS A 630 -41.02 6.13 -3.44
C LYS A 630 -39.90 5.23 -3.99
N GLU A 631 -38.89 5.82 -4.61
CA GLU A 631 -37.79 5.08 -5.23
C GLU A 631 -36.69 4.67 -4.22
N ILE A 632 -36.63 5.27 -3.03
CA ILE A 632 -35.68 4.89 -1.97
C ILE A 632 -35.84 3.41 -1.58
N GLY A 633 -37.05 2.86 -1.65
CA GLY A 633 -37.29 1.42 -1.42
C GLY A 633 -36.58 0.48 -2.39
N THR A 634 -35.97 0.98 -3.48
CA THR A 634 -35.10 0.19 -4.37
C THR A 634 -33.66 0.07 -3.86
N VAL A 635 -33.29 0.90 -2.88
CA VAL A 635 -31.95 0.99 -2.26
C VAL A 635 -31.89 0.27 -0.91
N LEU A 636 -32.99 0.34 -0.15
CA LEU A 636 -33.17 -0.30 1.15
C LEU A 636 -33.31 -1.82 1.02
#